data_AF-A0A0Q8F9P0-F1
#
_entry.id   AF-A0A0Q8F9P0-F1
#
_cell.length_a   1.000
_cell.length_b   1.000
_cell.length_c   1.000
_cell.angle_alpha   90.00
_cell.angle_beta   90.00
_cell.angle_gamma   90.00
#
_symmetry.space_group_name_H-M   'P 1'
#
loop_
_entity.id
_entity.type
_entity.pdbx_description
1 polymer ?
#
loop_
_entity_poly.entity_id
_entity_poly.type
_entity_poly.pdbx_seq_one_letter_code
_entity_poly.pdbx_strand_id
1 'polypeptide(L)'
;MGTKTWLASLLPFVALMPQAALAAIPDDIQAAVFEHTLPKARERFVYCLGVNGQDASPATFDRLQRMGLPLFKASACKVVANPREGSIHATTGQPAIFYYLLDLKMEGPTSATVTLETYHHGLWGSGNTLRLERKDGAWHVAEILPGWVS
;
A
#
# COMPACT_ATOMS: atom_id res chain seq x y z
N MET A 1 -8.89 -65.76 -28.96
CA MET A 1 -8.19 -65.11 -27.84
C MET A 1 -7.96 -63.67 -28.22
N GLY A 2 -8.69 -62.72 -27.63
CA GLY A 2 -8.62 -61.30 -28.00
C GLY A 2 -9.26 -60.40 -26.95
N THR A 3 -8.39 -59.77 -26.16
CA THR A 3 -8.46 -58.41 -25.60
C THR A 3 -9.79 -57.82 -25.11
N LYS A 4 -9.82 -57.37 -23.85
CA LYS A 4 -10.26 -56.01 -23.47
C LYS A 4 -9.93 -55.69 -22.01
N THR A 5 -8.87 -54.92 -21.81
CA THR A 5 -8.53 -54.30 -20.52
C THR A 5 -9.10 -52.88 -20.53
N TRP A 6 -10.02 -52.56 -19.63
CA TRP A 6 -10.53 -51.21 -19.41
C TRP A 6 -9.94 -50.67 -18.10
N LEU A 7 -9.00 -49.73 -18.21
CA LEU A 7 -8.52 -48.92 -17.09
C LEU A 7 -9.37 -47.66 -17.05
N ALA A 8 -10.24 -47.55 -16.05
CA ALA A 8 -10.99 -46.34 -15.76
C ALA A 8 -10.06 -45.32 -15.08
N SER A 9 -9.75 -44.24 -15.79
CA SER A 9 -8.98 -43.12 -15.27
C SER A 9 -9.85 -42.27 -14.35
N LEU A 10 -9.54 -42.29 -13.04
CA LEU A 10 -10.03 -41.32 -12.07
C LEU A 10 -9.18 -40.04 -12.20
N LEU A 11 -9.77 -38.96 -12.71
CA LEU A 11 -9.14 -37.63 -12.68
C LEU A 11 -9.48 -36.94 -11.35
N PRO A 12 -8.48 -36.40 -10.62
CA PRO A 12 -8.74 -35.63 -9.41
C PRO A 12 -9.25 -34.23 -9.78
N PHE A 13 -10.40 -33.86 -9.24
CA PHE A 13 -10.89 -32.48 -9.25
C PHE A 13 -9.98 -31.63 -8.35
N VAL A 14 -9.05 -30.88 -8.97
CA VAL A 14 -8.33 -29.81 -8.30
C VAL A 14 -9.30 -28.62 -8.19
N ALA A 15 -9.81 -28.37 -6.99
CA ALA A 15 -10.61 -27.18 -6.71
C ALA A 15 -9.71 -25.94 -6.72
N LEU A 16 -9.77 -25.14 -7.79
CA LEU A 16 -9.22 -23.79 -7.80
C LEU A 16 -10.04 -22.91 -6.85
N MET A 17 -9.48 -22.60 -5.68
CA MET A 17 -10.04 -21.54 -4.86
C MET A 17 -9.70 -20.18 -5.49
N PRO A 18 -10.68 -19.30 -5.73
CA PRO A 18 -10.41 -17.96 -6.23
C PRO A 18 -9.65 -17.17 -5.15
N GLN A 19 -8.40 -16.82 -5.43
CA GLN A 19 -7.71 -15.76 -4.70
C GLN A 19 -8.48 -14.47 -4.96
N ALA A 20 -9.12 -13.91 -3.93
CA ALA A 20 -9.71 -12.58 -4.03
C ALA A 20 -8.58 -11.59 -4.35
N ALA A 21 -8.53 -11.11 -5.59
CA ALA A 21 -7.60 -10.07 -5.98
C ALA A 21 -7.96 -8.81 -5.19
N LEU A 22 -7.00 -8.28 -4.42
CA LEU A 22 -7.16 -6.98 -3.78
C LEU A 22 -7.50 -5.95 -4.87
N ALA A 23 -8.54 -5.16 -4.65
CA ALA A 23 -8.92 -4.12 -5.59
C ALA A 23 -7.73 -3.17 -5.78
N ALA A 24 -7.37 -2.90 -7.03
CA ALA A 24 -6.32 -1.94 -7.35
C ALA A 24 -6.73 -0.56 -6.82
N ILE A 25 -5.80 0.14 -6.16
CA ILE A 25 -6.03 1.51 -5.69
C ILE A 25 -5.68 2.46 -6.85
N PRO A 26 -6.62 3.24 -7.39
CA PRO A 26 -6.35 4.18 -8.48
C PRO A 26 -5.28 5.21 -8.14
N ASP A 27 -4.48 5.62 -9.14
CA ASP A 27 -3.35 6.54 -8.97
C ASP A 27 -3.75 7.92 -8.40
N ASP A 28 -4.93 8.42 -8.77
CA ASP A 28 -5.45 9.69 -8.27
C ASP A 28 -5.82 9.62 -6.77
N ILE A 29 -6.34 8.47 -6.31
CA ILE A 29 -6.55 8.19 -4.89
C ILE A 29 -5.21 8.04 -4.17
N GLN A 30 -4.25 7.27 -4.72
CA GLN A 30 -2.93 7.11 -4.13
C GLN A 30 -2.27 8.46 -3.89
N ALA A 31 -2.22 9.31 -4.92
CA ALA A 31 -1.65 10.63 -4.83
C ALA A 31 -2.40 11.53 -3.84
N ALA A 32 -3.73 11.57 -3.86
CA ALA A 32 -4.52 12.39 -2.93
C ALA A 32 -4.24 12.03 -1.46
N VAL A 33 -4.12 10.73 -1.17
CA VAL A 33 -3.83 10.26 0.19
C VAL A 33 -2.40 10.58 0.60
N PHE A 34 -1.40 10.26 -0.23
CA PHE A 34 -0.02 10.57 0.09
C PHE A 34 0.23 12.09 0.18
N GLU A 35 -0.33 12.89 -0.72
CA GLU A 35 -0.26 14.37 -0.66
C GLU A 35 -0.81 14.90 0.66
N HIS A 36 -1.91 14.33 1.16
CA HIS A 36 -2.52 14.73 2.43
C HIS A 36 -1.66 14.35 3.64
N THR A 37 -1.10 13.14 3.63
CA THR A 37 -0.55 12.47 4.82
C THR A 37 0.96 12.60 4.98
N LEU A 38 1.69 12.81 3.89
CA LEU A 38 3.12 13.09 3.94
C LEU A 38 3.39 14.43 4.64
N PRO A 39 4.50 14.53 5.40
CA PRO A 39 4.86 15.75 6.10
C PRO A 39 5.10 16.90 5.11
N LYS A 40 4.82 18.13 5.53
CA LYS A 40 4.97 19.32 4.66
C LYS A 40 6.40 19.85 4.60
N ALA A 41 7.24 19.46 5.54
CA ALA A 41 8.64 19.84 5.60
C ALA A 41 9.53 18.61 5.49
N ARG A 42 10.72 18.81 4.93
CA ARG A 42 11.73 17.75 4.87
C ARG A 42 12.28 17.49 6.27
N GLU A 43 12.20 16.24 6.70
CA GLU A 43 12.79 15.79 7.97
C GLU A 43 14.04 14.94 7.71
N ARG A 44 14.54 14.31 8.78
CA ARG A 44 15.69 13.38 8.76
C ARG A 44 15.40 12.03 8.09
N PHE A 45 14.18 11.83 7.61
CA PHE A 45 13.72 10.58 7.02
C PHE A 45 13.61 10.67 5.50
N VAL A 46 13.73 9.52 4.86
CA VAL A 46 13.16 9.30 3.53
C VAL A 46 11.81 8.59 3.65
N TYR A 47 10.96 8.74 2.64
CA TYR A 47 9.59 8.20 2.68
C TYR A 47 9.41 7.15 1.58
N CYS A 48 9.12 5.92 1.99
CA CYS A 48 9.05 4.77 1.09
C CYS A 48 7.60 4.38 0.86
N LEU A 49 7.11 4.54 -0.37
CA LEU A 49 5.68 4.46 -0.69
C LEU A 49 5.33 3.11 -1.31
N GLY A 50 4.29 2.48 -0.77
CA GLY A 50 3.77 1.21 -1.28
C GLY A 50 2.25 1.14 -1.26
N VAL A 51 1.71 0.21 -2.05
CA VAL A 51 0.28 -0.01 -2.25
C VAL A 51 0.02 -1.51 -2.35
N ASN A 52 -0.84 -2.06 -1.48
CA ASN A 52 -1.18 -3.49 -1.44
C ASN A 52 0.06 -4.42 -1.49
N GLY A 53 1.12 -4.07 -0.75
CA GLY A 53 2.37 -4.84 -0.72
C GLY A 53 3.30 -4.67 -1.93
N GLN A 54 2.95 -3.80 -2.88
CA GLN A 54 3.79 -3.42 -4.02
C GLN A 54 4.27 -1.98 -3.91
N ASP A 55 5.10 -1.54 -4.84
CA ASP A 55 5.50 -0.13 -4.94
C ASP A 55 4.33 0.73 -5.41
N ALA A 56 4.26 1.98 -4.93
CA ALA A 56 3.34 2.98 -5.49
C ALA A 56 3.63 3.22 -6.99
N SER A 57 2.61 3.64 -7.73
CA SER A 57 2.73 3.78 -9.19
C SER A 57 3.66 4.94 -9.60
N PRO A 58 4.33 4.86 -10.76
CA PRO A 58 5.15 5.97 -11.27
C PRO A 58 4.38 7.30 -11.38
N ALA A 59 3.13 7.27 -11.84
CA ALA A 59 2.27 8.45 -11.94
C ALA A 59 2.04 9.13 -10.58
N THR A 60 1.94 8.34 -9.50
CA THR A 60 1.87 8.85 -8.13
C THR A 60 3.15 9.60 -7.74
N PHE A 61 4.33 9.03 -8.04
CA PHE A 61 5.61 9.71 -7.77
C PHE A 61 5.76 11.01 -8.57
N ASP A 62 5.40 11.01 -9.85
CA ASP A 62 5.48 12.21 -10.70
C ASP A 62 4.63 13.34 -10.14
N ARG A 63 3.43 13.02 -9.66
CA ARG A 63 2.52 14.00 -9.05
C ARG A 63 3.07 14.56 -7.74
N LEU A 64 3.65 13.71 -6.90
CA LEU A 64 4.22 14.05 -5.59
C LEU A 64 5.56 14.76 -5.68
N GLN A 65 6.26 14.73 -6.82
CA GLN A 65 7.57 15.37 -7.00
C GLN A 65 7.58 16.85 -6.58
N ARG A 66 6.46 17.55 -6.80
CA ARG A 66 6.26 18.96 -6.44
C ARG A 66 6.36 19.24 -4.93
N MET A 67 6.25 18.22 -4.08
CA MET A 67 6.40 18.34 -2.63
C MET A 67 7.87 18.51 -2.20
N GLY A 68 8.84 18.21 -3.07
CA GLY A 68 10.27 18.35 -2.75
C GLY A 68 10.76 17.39 -1.64
N LEU A 69 9.99 16.33 -1.35
CA LEU A 69 10.33 15.32 -0.36
C LEU A 69 11.23 14.23 -0.95
N PRO A 70 12.09 13.59 -0.14
CA PRO A 70 12.87 12.41 -0.55
C PRO A 70 11.97 11.16 -0.59
N LEU A 71 11.21 11.00 -1.68
CA LEU A 71 10.29 9.89 -1.89
C LEU A 71 10.96 8.74 -2.65
N PHE A 72 10.73 7.51 -2.20
CA PHE A 72 11.28 6.29 -2.80
C PHE A 72 10.21 5.21 -2.89
N LYS A 73 10.45 4.24 -3.77
CA LYS A 73 9.68 2.99 -3.81
C LYS A 73 9.83 2.22 -2.51
N ALA A 74 8.78 1.57 -2.03
CA ALA A 74 8.84 0.71 -0.85
C ALA A 74 9.95 -0.35 -0.96
N SER A 75 10.10 -0.97 -2.13
CA SER A 75 11.12 -1.98 -2.43
C SER A 75 12.57 -1.47 -2.34
N ALA A 76 12.80 -0.16 -2.39
CA ALA A 76 14.13 0.44 -2.22
C ALA A 76 14.54 0.57 -0.74
N CYS A 77 13.62 0.29 0.19
CA CYS A 77 13.81 0.41 1.62
C CYS A 77 13.75 -0.95 2.31
N LYS A 78 14.40 -1.06 3.46
CA LYS A 78 14.42 -2.25 4.29
C LYS A 78 13.63 -1.99 5.55
N VAL A 79 12.59 -2.80 5.75
CA VAL A 79 11.85 -2.89 7.01
C VAL A 79 12.77 -3.48 8.08
N VAL A 80 12.92 -2.79 9.20
CA VAL A 80 13.70 -3.26 10.35
C VAL A 80 12.85 -3.14 11.60
N ALA A 81 12.52 -4.27 12.22
CA ALA A 81 11.67 -4.30 13.40
C ALA A 81 12.38 -3.89 14.69
N ASN A 82 13.72 -3.96 14.74
CA ASN A 82 14.50 -3.57 15.91
C ASN A 82 14.28 -2.08 16.25
N PRO A 83 13.72 -1.75 17.43
CA PRO A 83 13.44 -0.36 17.80
C PRO A 83 14.69 0.51 17.97
N ARG A 84 15.88 -0.08 18.09
CA ARG A 84 17.14 0.66 18.20
C ARG A 84 17.72 1.07 16.84
N GLU A 85 17.31 0.40 15.77
CA GLU A 85 17.89 0.60 14.44
C GLU A 85 16.96 1.42 13.55
N GLY A 86 15.66 1.09 13.54
CA GLY A 86 14.73 1.72 12.61
C GLY A 86 14.88 1.21 11.18
N SER A 87 13.81 1.33 10.40
CA SER A 87 13.85 1.04 8.97
C SER A 87 14.78 2.01 8.23
N ILE A 88 15.36 1.55 7.12
CA ILE A 88 16.38 2.31 6.38
C ILE A 88 16.17 2.23 4.86
N HIS A 89 16.65 3.22 4.12
CA HIS A 89 16.80 3.14 2.68
C HIS A 89 18.04 2.30 2.33
N ALA A 90 17.86 1.28 1.49
CA ALA A 90 18.88 0.24 1.31
C ALA A 90 20.19 0.77 0.72
N THR A 91 20.12 1.80 -0.14
CA THR A 91 21.31 2.33 -0.83
C THR A 91 22.04 3.41 -0.02
N THR A 92 21.30 4.30 0.64
CA THR A 92 21.91 5.46 1.35
C THR A 92 22.10 5.23 2.84
N GLY A 93 21.47 4.19 3.41
CA GLY A 93 21.45 3.94 4.86
C GLY A 93 20.66 4.97 5.65
N GLN A 94 19.97 5.91 4.99
CA GLN A 94 19.17 6.93 5.68
C GLN A 94 17.95 6.30 6.38
N PRO A 95 17.54 6.80 7.55
CA PRO A 95 16.30 6.38 8.19
C PRO A 95 15.10 6.52 7.25
N ALA A 96 14.25 5.51 7.23
CA ALA A 96 13.11 5.42 6.33
C ALA A 96 11.80 5.26 7.10
N ILE A 97 10.75 5.95 6.66
CA ILE A 97 9.37 5.69 7.09
C ILE A 97 8.62 5.13 5.90
N PHE A 98 7.97 3.99 6.08
CA PHE A 98 7.07 3.42 5.11
C PHE A 98 5.70 4.06 5.21
N TYR A 99 5.07 4.30 4.07
CA TYR A 99 3.67 4.67 3.94
C TYR A 99 3.01 3.67 2.96
N TYR A 100 2.12 2.82 3.48
CA TYR A 100 1.42 1.80 2.72
C TYR A 100 -0.06 2.12 2.61
N LEU A 101 -0.58 2.11 1.39
CA LEU A 101 -2.03 2.14 1.15
C LEU A 101 -2.55 0.73 0.95
N LEU A 102 -3.58 0.38 1.71
CA LEU A 102 -4.17 -0.94 1.76
C LEU A 102 -5.70 -0.84 1.68
N ASP A 103 -6.34 -1.93 1.28
CA ASP A 103 -7.78 -2.16 1.49
C ASP A 103 -8.71 -1.03 1.01
N LEU A 104 -8.50 -0.53 -0.22
CA LEU A 104 -9.46 0.41 -0.82
C LEU A 104 -10.84 -0.23 -0.94
N LYS A 105 -11.83 0.45 -0.36
CA LYS A 105 -13.24 0.11 -0.48
C LYS A 105 -14.02 1.29 -1.04
N MET A 106 -14.58 1.12 -2.24
CA MET A 106 -15.52 2.09 -2.79
C MET A 106 -16.86 1.99 -2.04
N GLU A 107 -17.37 3.12 -1.58
CA GLU A 107 -18.67 3.23 -0.88
C GLU A 107 -19.76 3.81 -1.80
N GLY A 108 -19.34 4.47 -2.87
CA GLY A 108 -20.18 4.99 -3.93
C GLY A 108 -19.34 5.58 -5.07
N PRO A 109 -19.96 6.25 -6.06
CA PRO A 109 -19.25 6.87 -7.18
C PRO A 109 -18.28 7.99 -6.78
N THR A 110 -18.50 8.59 -5.60
CA THR A 110 -17.78 9.77 -5.11
C THR A 110 -17.30 9.63 -3.66
N SER A 111 -17.36 8.42 -3.09
CA SER A 111 -16.89 8.13 -1.73
C SER A 111 -16.17 6.80 -1.66
N ALA A 112 -15.12 6.75 -0.84
CA ALA A 112 -14.33 5.55 -0.61
C ALA A 112 -13.66 5.59 0.77
N THR A 113 -13.22 4.44 1.26
CA THR A 113 -12.32 4.31 2.40
C THR A 113 -11.05 3.59 1.99
N VAL A 114 -9.92 3.96 2.59
CA VAL A 114 -8.62 3.32 2.37
C VAL A 114 -7.84 3.29 3.66
N THR A 115 -7.11 2.20 3.91
CA THR A 115 -6.22 2.10 5.06
C THR A 115 -4.85 2.67 4.71
N LEU A 116 -4.34 3.58 5.55
CA LEU A 116 -2.96 4.02 5.51
C LEU A 116 -2.22 3.41 6.71
N GLU A 117 -1.19 2.64 6.43
CA GLU A 117 -0.22 2.20 7.43
C GLU A 117 1.08 3.00 7.31
N THR A 118 1.58 3.50 8.43
CA THR A 118 2.91 4.10 8.52
C THR A 118 3.79 3.26 9.43
N TYR A 119 5.03 2.99 9.02
CA TYR A 119 5.92 2.14 9.79
C TYR A 119 7.37 2.62 9.78
N HIS A 120 7.99 2.66 10.95
CA HIS A 120 9.44 2.84 11.09
C HIS A 120 10.13 1.65 11.78
N HIS A 121 9.60 1.14 12.90
CA HIS A 121 10.11 -0.06 13.59
C HIS A 121 9.06 -0.69 14.51
N GLY A 122 9.37 -1.77 15.23
CA GLY A 122 8.43 -2.55 16.06
C GLY A 122 7.84 -1.85 17.29
N LEU A 123 8.10 -0.56 17.48
CA LEU A 123 7.54 0.32 18.52
C LEU A 123 7.16 1.70 17.94
N TRP A 124 7.07 1.78 16.61
CA TRP A 124 6.65 2.98 15.92
C TRP A 124 5.97 2.59 14.61
N GLY A 125 4.67 2.38 14.74
CA GLY A 125 3.77 2.15 13.62
C GLY A 125 2.40 2.72 13.91
N SER A 126 1.65 3.02 12.86
CA SER A 126 0.23 3.34 12.97
C SER A 126 -0.53 2.85 11.76
N GLY A 127 -1.82 2.59 11.93
CA GLY A 127 -2.72 2.27 10.83
C GLY A 127 -4.02 3.01 11.02
N ASN A 128 -4.37 3.87 10.08
CA ASN A 128 -5.58 4.70 10.12
C ASN A 128 -6.45 4.43 8.88
N THR A 129 -7.76 4.44 9.05
CA THR A 129 -8.69 4.43 7.91
C THR A 129 -8.99 5.86 7.50
N LEU A 130 -8.83 6.16 6.22
CA LEU A 130 -9.09 7.47 5.63
C LEU A 130 -10.39 7.42 4.84
N ARG A 131 -11.34 8.29 5.16
CA ARG A 131 -12.53 8.51 4.35
C ARG A 131 -12.21 9.52 3.26
N LEU A 132 -12.54 9.15 2.03
CA LEU A 132 -12.29 9.93 0.82
C LEU A 132 -13.61 10.41 0.23
N GLU A 133 -13.58 11.65 -0.26
CA GLU A 133 -14.69 12.22 -1.02
C GLU A 133 -14.16 12.81 -2.31
N ARG A 134 -14.93 12.65 -3.39
CA ARG A 134 -14.64 13.29 -4.67
C ARG A 134 -15.33 14.65 -4.73
N LYS A 135 -14.55 15.72 -4.84
CA LYS A 135 -15.00 17.12 -4.95
C LYS A 135 -14.37 17.74 -6.19
N ASP A 136 -15.18 18.42 -7.00
CA ASP A 136 -14.72 19.07 -8.24
C ASP A 136 -13.88 18.16 -9.15
N GLY A 137 -14.25 16.87 -9.21
CA GLY A 137 -13.58 15.87 -10.04
C GLY A 137 -12.32 15.24 -9.44
N ALA A 138 -11.83 15.71 -8.30
CA ALA A 138 -10.63 15.20 -7.62
C ALA A 138 -10.97 14.52 -6.29
N TRP A 139 -10.17 13.52 -5.91
CA TRP A 139 -10.27 12.88 -4.60
C TRP A 139 -9.58 13.70 -3.53
N HIS A 140 -10.20 13.76 -2.35
CA HIS A 140 -9.68 14.40 -1.16
C HIS A 140 -9.90 13.52 0.06
N VAL A 141 -8.95 13.54 1.00
CA VAL A 141 -9.18 13.00 2.34
C VAL A 141 -10.16 13.92 3.06
N ALA A 142 -11.35 13.40 3.33
CA ALA A 142 -12.41 14.12 4.04
C ALA A 142 -12.27 13.95 5.55
N GLU A 143 -11.84 12.77 6.00
CA GLU A 143 -11.76 12.44 7.42
C GLU A 143 -10.72 11.35 7.67
N ILE A 144 -10.05 11.43 8.82
CA ILE A 144 -9.18 10.38 9.34
C ILE A 144 -9.93 9.72 10.49
N LEU A 145 -10.29 8.45 10.32
CA LEU A 145 -10.99 7.68 11.34
C LEU A 145 -10.00 7.13 12.37
N PRO A 146 -10.42 6.93 13.63
CA PRO A 146 -9.56 6.34 14.66
C PRO A 146 -8.95 5.02 14.20
N GLY A 147 -7.63 4.96 14.29
CA GLY A 147 -6.82 3.81 13.93
C GLY A 147 -6.16 3.15 15.13
N TRP A 148 -5.12 2.37 14.85
CA TRP A 148 -4.21 1.85 15.86
C TRP A 148 -2.87 2.60 15.82
N VAL A 149 -2.23 2.69 16.97
CA VAL A 149 -0.87 3.23 17.14
C VAL A 149 -0.12 2.26 18.04
N SER A 150 1.13 1.96 17.69
CA SER A 150 2.02 1.09 18.47
C SER A 150 3.38 1.75 18.70
#